data_AF-A0A3D1KCF4-F1
#
_entry.id   AF-A0A3D1KCF4-F1
#
_cell.length_a   1.000
_cell.length_b   1.000
_cell.length_c   1.000
_cell.angle_alpha   90.00
_cell.angle_beta   90.00
_cell.angle_gamma   90.00
#
_symmetry.space_group_name_H-M   'P 1'
#
loop_
_entity.id
_entity.type
_entity.pdbx_description
1 polymer ?
#
loop_
_entity_poly.entity_id
_entity_poly.type
_entity_poly.pdbx_seq_one_letter_code
_entity_poly.pdbx_strand_id
1 'polypeptide(L)'
;MNSLAKVKMRRMALLVGVSLLLAGLVIYGVIKPDPEEQEYNRVKNIILAGEPGKEDEETRKEFRKLMDKLKPETRERLITEIMRQRLTDAREKIRNMSEPEKQAKVEEMVVKVREGFSKLNPEQREKIKVDMNTDEGRKRLKKSIDFYYTEFTIQERNMLDPLVNEIMTGLNSL
;
A
#
# COMPACT_ATOMS: atom_id res chain seq x y z
N MET A 1 -33.49 -58.62 5.53
CA MET A 1 -32.42 -57.81 4.92
C MET A 1 -31.06 -58.42 5.25
N ASN A 2 -30.34 -58.94 4.25
CA ASN A 2 -29.07 -59.69 4.41
C ASN A 2 -27.95 -58.85 5.05
N SER A 3 -27.07 -59.49 5.84
CA SER A 3 -25.96 -58.83 6.55
C SER A 3 -25.05 -58.02 5.63
N LEU A 4 -24.88 -58.47 4.38
CA LEU A 4 -24.14 -57.79 3.33
C LEU A 4 -24.73 -56.41 2.96
N ALA A 5 -26.05 -56.27 2.96
CA ALA A 5 -26.73 -55.03 2.63
C ALA A 5 -26.54 -53.97 3.73
N LYS A 6 -26.55 -54.38 5.01
CA LYS A 6 -26.23 -53.49 6.13
C LYS A 6 -24.78 -53.00 6.10
N VAL A 7 -23.83 -53.88 5.75
CA VAL A 7 -22.42 -53.51 5.62
C VAL A 7 -22.19 -52.58 4.41
N LYS A 8 -22.82 -52.85 3.26
CA LYS A 8 -22.77 -51.96 2.10
C LYS A 8 -23.36 -50.58 2.39
N MET A 9 -24.52 -50.50 3.04
CA MET A 9 -25.10 -49.21 3.45
C MET A 9 -24.22 -48.44 4.43
N ARG A 10 -23.62 -49.10 5.42
CA ARG A 10 -22.69 -48.43 6.35
C ARG A 10 -21.44 -47.91 5.65
N ARG A 11 -20.86 -48.66 4.72
CA ARG A 11 -19.71 -48.21 3.91
C ARG A 11 -20.08 -47.05 2.99
N MET A 12 -21.26 -47.08 2.38
CA MET A 12 -21.76 -46.00 1.54
C MET A 12 -22.04 -44.73 2.35
N ALA A 13 -22.64 -44.85 3.54
CA ALA A 13 -22.85 -43.73 4.45
C ALA A 13 -21.53 -43.10 4.92
N LEU A 14 -20.52 -43.92 5.23
CA LEU A 14 -19.17 -43.46 5.57
C LEU A 14 -18.51 -42.71 4.41
N LEU A 15 -18.59 -43.26 3.19
CA LEU A 15 -18.03 -42.62 2.00
C LEU A 15 -18.70 -41.28 1.70
N VAL A 16 -20.03 -41.21 1.81
CA VAL A 16 -20.77 -39.96 1.64
C VAL A 16 -20.39 -38.94 2.73
N GLY A 17 -20.27 -39.39 3.98
CA GLY A 17 -19.84 -38.52 5.09
C GLY A 17 -18.43 -37.95 4.91
N VAL A 18 -17.47 -38.78 4.49
CA VAL A 18 -16.08 -38.34 4.21
C VAL A 18 -16.05 -37.38 3.03
N SER A 19 -16.80 -37.66 1.96
CA SER A 19 -16.88 -36.77 0.79
C SER A 19 -17.50 -35.41 1.13
N LEU A 20 -18.52 -35.36 1.98
CA LEU A 20 -19.11 -34.11 2.45
C LEU A 20 -18.14 -33.31 3.33
N LEU A 21 -17.34 -34.00 4.16
CA LEU A 21 -16.33 -33.36 5.01
C LEU A 21 -15.17 -32.78 4.18
N LEU A 22 -14.70 -33.52 3.16
CA LEU A 22 -13.71 -33.03 2.22
C LEU A 22 -14.24 -31.85 1.38
N ALA A 23 -15.48 -31.94 0.90
CA ALA A 23 -16.13 -30.83 0.20
C ALA A 23 -16.26 -29.59 1.12
N GLY A 24 -16.62 -29.79 2.39
CA GLY A 24 -16.67 -28.74 3.40
C GLY A 24 -15.30 -28.09 3.65
N LEU A 25 -14.21 -28.86 3.69
CA LEU A 25 -12.85 -28.35 3.83
C LEU A 25 -12.38 -27.57 2.60
N VAL A 26 -12.71 -28.03 1.39
CA VAL A 26 -12.42 -27.31 0.14
C VAL A 26 -13.22 -26.01 0.08
N ILE A 27 -14.51 -26.04 0.39
CA ILE A 27 -15.35 -24.84 0.48
C ILE A 27 -14.82 -23.89 1.56
N TYR A 28 -14.42 -24.38 2.73
CA TYR A 28 -13.83 -23.56 3.79
C TYR A 28 -12.49 -22.94 3.38
N GLY A 29 -11.62 -23.70 2.69
CA GLY A 29 -10.34 -23.20 2.18
C GLY A 29 -10.47 -22.22 1.02
N VAL A 30 -11.57 -22.29 0.25
CA VAL A 30 -11.87 -21.36 -0.85
C VAL A 30 -12.63 -20.12 -0.36
N ILE A 31 -13.50 -20.27 0.65
CA ILE A 31 -14.33 -19.17 1.19
C ILE A 31 -13.61 -18.37 2.29
N LYS A 32 -12.70 -18.98 3.06
CA LYS A 32 -11.92 -18.25 4.06
C LYS A 32 -10.66 -17.69 3.37
N PRO A 33 -10.57 -16.38 3.10
CA PRO A 33 -9.36 -15.80 2.56
C PRO A 33 -8.19 -16.11 3.48
N ASP A 34 -7.02 -16.39 2.88
CA ASP A 34 -5.76 -16.60 3.58
C ASP A 34 -5.64 -15.58 4.74
N PRO A 35 -5.34 -16.01 5.98
CA PRO A 35 -5.12 -15.09 7.10
C PRO A 35 -4.23 -13.90 6.75
N GLU A 36 -3.21 -14.11 5.91
CA GLU A 36 -2.34 -13.03 5.44
C GLU A 36 -3.09 -12.02 4.54
N GLU A 37 -3.99 -12.50 3.67
CA GLU A 37 -4.82 -11.65 2.80
C GLU A 37 -5.91 -10.89 3.58
N GLN A 38 -6.38 -11.44 4.69
CA GLN A 38 -7.30 -10.74 5.60
C GLN A 38 -6.59 -9.59 6.31
N GLU A 39 -5.40 -9.84 6.85
CA GLU A 39 -4.57 -8.79 7.47
C GLU A 39 -4.19 -7.74 6.43
N TYR A 40 -3.78 -8.15 5.23
CA TYR A 40 -3.52 -7.28 4.09
C TYR A 40 -4.67 -6.29 3.83
N ASN A 41 -5.89 -6.79 3.65
CA ASN A 41 -7.05 -5.96 3.34
C ASN A 41 -7.45 -5.06 4.52
N ARG A 42 -7.34 -5.56 5.75
CA ARG A 42 -7.57 -4.75 6.96
C ARG A 42 -6.62 -3.56 7.03
N VAL A 43 -5.32 -3.80 6.82
CA VAL A 43 -4.29 -2.77 6.85
C VAL A 43 -4.51 -1.76 5.71
N LYS A 44 -4.79 -2.24 4.50
CA LYS A 44 -5.14 -1.40 3.34
C LYS A 44 -6.28 -0.43 3.65
N ASN A 45 -7.38 -0.94 4.20
CA ASN A 45 -8.57 -0.12 4.47
C ASN A 45 -8.33 0.94 5.55
N ILE A 46 -7.57 0.62 6.60
CA ILE A 46 -7.18 1.59 7.63
C ILE A 46 -6.40 2.76 7.01
N ILE A 47 -5.46 2.47 6.10
CA ILE A 47 -4.61 3.50 5.48
C ILE A 47 -5.36 4.34 4.45
N LEU A 48 -6.30 3.73 3.73
CA LEU A 48 -7.15 4.46 2.78
C LEU A 48 -8.20 5.33 3.47
N ALA A 49 -8.63 4.96 4.68
CA ALA A 49 -9.56 5.77 5.47
C ALA A 49 -8.90 7.01 6.10
N GLY A 50 -7.60 6.97 6.36
CA GLY A 50 -6.85 8.08 6.96
C GLY A 50 -6.40 9.14 5.95
N GLU A 51 -6.37 10.40 6.38
CA GLU A 51 -5.71 11.46 5.61
C GLU A 51 -4.17 11.34 5.76
N PRO A 52 -3.43 11.29 4.64
CA PRO A 52 -1.97 11.19 4.67
C PRO A 52 -1.33 12.25 5.55
N GLY A 53 -0.53 11.84 6.54
CA GLY A 53 0.29 12.75 7.34
C GLY A 53 -0.46 13.48 8.45
N LYS A 54 -1.78 13.28 8.59
CA LYS A 54 -2.59 13.75 9.72
C LYS A 54 -2.82 12.67 10.78
N GLU A 55 -2.21 11.50 10.64
CA GLU A 55 -2.31 10.46 11.66
C GLU A 55 -1.54 10.86 12.93
N ASP A 56 -2.14 10.64 14.10
CA ASP A 56 -1.48 10.79 15.39
C ASP A 56 -0.37 9.73 15.60
N GLU A 57 0.45 9.93 16.64
CA GLU A 57 1.60 9.06 16.89
C GLU A 57 1.19 7.62 17.26
N GLU A 58 0.03 7.45 17.89
CA GLU A 58 -0.50 6.14 18.28
C GLU A 58 -0.91 5.33 17.05
N THR A 59 -1.66 5.94 16.14
CA THR A 59 -2.06 5.39 14.85
C THR A 59 -0.84 5.02 14.01
N ARG A 60 0.22 5.85 14.02
CA ARG A 60 1.49 5.54 13.32
C ARG A 60 2.20 4.33 13.93
N LYS A 61 2.19 4.18 15.25
CA LYS A 61 2.78 3.02 15.95
C LYS A 61 1.99 1.75 15.67
N GLU A 62 0.67 1.81 15.71
CA GLU A 62 -0.19 0.68 15.35
C GLU A 62 0.01 0.26 13.90
N PHE A 63 0.08 1.22 12.98
CA PHE A 63 0.39 0.95 11.59
C PHE A 63 1.73 0.24 11.41
N ARG A 64 2.81 0.71 12.06
CA ARG A 64 4.12 0.02 12.01
C ARG A 64 4.01 -1.42 12.51
N LYS A 65 3.35 -1.64 13.65
CA LYS A 65 3.14 -2.99 14.20
C LYS A 65 2.37 -3.88 13.22
N LEU A 66 1.36 -3.35 12.53
CA LEU A 66 0.59 -4.10 11.55
C LEU A 66 1.42 -4.41 10.30
N MET A 67 2.21 -3.47 9.82
CA MET A 67 3.13 -3.70 8.70
C MET A 67 4.20 -4.74 9.06
N ASP A 68 4.76 -4.71 10.26
CA ASP A 68 5.81 -5.63 10.69
C ASP A 68 5.35 -7.10 10.77
N LYS A 69 4.04 -7.35 10.86
CA LYS A 69 3.48 -8.70 10.79
C LYS A 69 3.44 -9.26 9.36
N LEU A 70 3.43 -8.38 8.36
CA LEU A 70 3.35 -8.78 6.96
C LEU A 70 4.75 -9.17 6.45
N LYS A 71 4.81 -10.20 5.60
CA LYS A 71 6.05 -10.56 4.91
C LYS A 71 6.57 -9.37 4.09
N PRO A 72 7.89 -9.23 3.89
CA PRO A 72 8.46 -8.13 3.12
C PRO A 72 7.83 -7.94 1.73
N GLU A 73 7.58 -9.04 1.00
CA GLU A 73 6.95 -9.04 -0.32
C GLU A 73 5.49 -8.55 -0.25
N THR A 74 4.74 -9.01 0.75
CA THR A 74 3.35 -8.59 1.00
C THR A 74 3.26 -7.11 1.36
N ARG A 75 4.18 -6.61 2.19
CA ARG A 75 4.29 -5.17 2.50
C ARG A 75 4.53 -4.35 1.24
N GLU A 76 5.43 -4.79 0.38
CA GLU A 76 5.76 -4.10 -0.85
C GLU A 76 4.57 -4.03 -1.81
N ARG A 77 3.86 -5.16 -1.98
CA ARG A 77 2.61 -5.21 -2.74
C ARG A 77 1.57 -4.24 -2.16
N LEU A 78 1.41 -4.25 -0.85
CA LEU A 78 0.43 -3.40 -0.14
C LEU A 78 0.70 -1.91 -0.36
N ILE A 79 1.95 -1.48 -0.16
CA ILE A 79 2.36 -0.09 -0.36
C ILE A 79 2.09 0.33 -1.81
N THR A 80 2.45 -0.52 -2.78
CA THR A 80 2.24 -0.24 -4.21
C THR A 80 0.76 -0.07 -4.54
N GLU A 81 -0.10 -0.94 -4.02
CA GLU A 81 -1.55 -0.82 -4.23
C GLU A 81 -2.14 0.42 -3.58
N ILE A 82 -1.69 0.78 -2.37
CA ILE A 82 -2.11 2.02 -1.70
C ILE A 82 -1.72 3.24 -2.53
N MET A 83 -0.49 3.26 -3.07
CA MET A 83 -0.03 4.34 -3.94
C MET A 83 -0.86 4.44 -5.22
N ARG A 84 -1.18 3.31 -5.87
CA ARG A 84 -2.06 3.28 -7.06
C ARG A 84 -3.47 3.78 -6.76
N GLN A 85 -4.04 3.37 -5.63
CA GLN A 85 -5.36 3.85 -5.24
C GLN A 85 -5.33 5.36 -5.00
N ARG A 86 -4.35 5.86 -4.25
CA ARG A 86 -4.21 7.30 -3.98
C ARG A 86 -3.98 8.12 -5.25
N LEU A 87 -3.22 7.60 -6.21
CA LEU A 87 -3.06 8.23 -7.52
C LEU A 87 -4.40 8.28 -8.27
N THR A 88 -5.19 7.21 -8.22
CA THR A 88 -6.52 7.15 -8.85
C THR A 88 -7.47 8.17 -8.21
N ASP A 89 -7.51 8.24 -6.88
CA ASP A 89 -8.33 9.22 -6.16
C ASP A 89 -7.88 10.66 -6.46
N ALA A 90 -6.57 10.89 -6.59
CA ALA A 90 -6.02 12.19 -6.95
C ALA A 90 -6.44 12.60 -8.37
N ARG A 91 -6.33 11.68 -9.35
CA ARG A 91 -6.81 11.88 -10.73
C ARG A 91 -8.29 12.23 -10.77
N GLU A 92 -9.11 11.54 -9.98
CA GLU A 92 -10.54 11.82 -9.91
C GLU A 92 -10.83 13.21 -9.32
N LYS A 93 -10.15 13.58 -8.24
CA LYS A 93 -10.29 14.91 -7.61
C LYS A 93 -9.93 16.05 -8.56
N ILE A 94 -8.94 15.86 -9.43
CA ILE A 94 -8.50 16.89 -10.39
C ILE A 94 -9.15 16.78 -11.77
N ARG A 95 -10.00 15.76 -12.00
CA ARG A 95 -10.56 15.45 -13.33
C ARG A 95 -11.30 16.63 -13.94
N ASN A 96 -12.02 17.37 -13.11
CA ASN A 96 -12.85 18.51 -13.52
C ASN A 96 -12.13 19.86 -13.36
N MET A 97 -10.86 19.87 -12.95
CA MET A 97 -10.08 21.10 -12.85
C MET A 97 -9.56 21.50 -14.23
N SER A 98 -9.53 22.80 -14.49
CA SER A 98 -8.83 23.37 -15.63
C SER A 98 -7.31 23.23 -15.48
N GLU A 99 -6.59 23.28 -16.59
CA GLU A 99 -5.11 23.22 -16.56
C GLU A 99 -4.48 24.33 -15.69
N PRO A 100 -4.95 25.60 -15.70
CA PRO A 100 -4.44 26.62 -14.79
C PRO A 100 -4.65 26.29 -13.31
N GLU A 101 -5.79 25.68 -12.93
CA GLU A 101 -6.04 25.28 -11.54
C GLU A 101 -5.13 24.13 -11.10
N LYS A 102 -4.89 23.16 -11.98
CA LYS A 102 -3.93 22.07 -11.72
C LYS A 102 -2.53 22.63 -11.55
N GLN A 103 -2.11 23.53 -12.43
CA GLN A 103 -0.80 24.18 -12.37
C GLN A 103 -0.62 24.98 -11.07
N ALA A 104 -1.61 25.78 -10.68
CA ALA A 104 -1.58 26.55 -9.43
C ALA A 104 -1.46 25.64 -8.20
N LYS A 105 -2.12 24.47 -8.20
CA LYS A 105 -1.97 23.46 -7.13
C LYS A 105 -0.57 22.88 -7.09
N VAL A 106 0.05 22.60 -8.23
CA VAL A 106 1.44 22.12 -8.25
C VAL A 106 2.39 23.17 -7.68
N GLU A 107 2.23 24.43 -8.07
CA GLU A 107 3.03 25.55 -7.54
C GLU A 107 2.87 25.72 -6.03
N GLU A 108 1.64 25.63 -5.52
CA GLU A 108 1.38 25.62 -4.07
C GLU A 108 2.12 24.48 -3.36
N MET A 109 2.13 23.29 -3.96
CA MET A 109 2.83 22.13 -3.41
C MET A 109 4.36 22.28 -3.45
N VAL A 110 4.91 22.88 -4.51
CA VAL A 110 6.35 23.21 -4.61
C VAL A 110 6.75 24.13 -3.46
N VAL A 111 5.96 25.18 -3.19
CA VAL A 111 6.22 26.11 -2.08
C VAL A 111 6.20 25.37 -0.73
N LYS A 112 5.21 24.50 -0.51
CA LYS A 112 5.12 23.70 0.73
C LYS A 112 6.31 22.76 0.91
N VAL A 113 6.79 22.13 -0.16
CA VAL A 113 8.00 21.27 -0.10
C VAL A 113 9.21 22.11 0.29
N ARG A 114 9.42 23.25 -0.38
CA ARG A 114 10.54 24.16 -0.08
C ARG A 114 10.52 24.63 1.38
N GLU A 115 9.35 25.05 1.86
CA GLU A 115 9.17 25.41 3.26
C GLU A 115 9.39 24.24 4.22
N GLY A 116 8.99 23.03 3.83
CA GLY A 116 9.22 21.82 4.60
C GLY A 116 10.71 21.61 4.85
N PHE A 117 11.54 21.69 3.81
CA PHE A 117 13.00 21.57 3.93
C PHE A 117 13.64 22.73 4.70
N SER A 118 13.15 23.97 4.54
CA SER A 118 13.70 25.13 5.26
C SER A 118 13.45 25.07 6.76
N LYS A 119 12.34 24.44 7.19
CA LYS A 119 11.96 24.26 8.60
C LYS A 119 12.66 23.07 9.28
N LEU A 120 13.40 22.24 8.55
CA LEU A 120 14.13 21.11 9.15
C LEU A 120 15.29 21.60 10.03
N ASN A 121 15.30 21.16 11.29
CA ASN A 121 16.42 21.42 12.20
C ASN A 121 17.63 20.50 11.87
N PRO A 122 18.83 20.79 12.40
CA PRO A 122 20.04 20.02 12.08
C PRO A 122 19.92 18.51 12.36
N GLU A 123 19.27 18.12 13.45
CA GLU A 123 19.08 16.70 13.81
C GLU A 123 18.17 15.98 12.81
N GLN A 124 17.08 16.61 12.40
CA GLN A 124 16.15 16.08 11.40
C GLN A 124 16.84 15.95 10.04
N ARG A 125 17.64 16.95 9.64
CA ARG A 125 18.41 16.92 8.40
C ARG A 125 19.40 15.76 8.39
N GLU A 126 20.17 15.61 9.46
CA GLU A 126 21.14 14.52 9.59
C GLU A 126 20.46 13.15 9.58
N LYS A 127 19.32 13.01 10.27
CA LYS A 127 18.54 11.77 10.27
C LYS A 127 18.08 11.37 8.87
N ILE A 128 17.55 12.32 8.09
CA ILE A 128 17.12 12.06 6.71
C ILE A 128 18.34 11.72 5.85
N LYS A 129 19.44 12.47 5.98
CA LYS A 129 20.68 12.21 5.23
C LYS A 129 21.24 10.82 5.47
N VAL A 130 21.33 10.40 6.74
CA VAL A 130 21.78 9.05 7.11
C VAL A 130 20.85 8.01 6.51
N ASP A 131 19.53 8.17 6.67
CA ASP A 131 18.54 7.24 6.12
C ASP A 131 18.68 7.10 4.59
N MET A 132 18.80 8.22 3.87
CA MET A 132 18.94 8.25 2.41
C MET A 132 20.26 7.64 1.90
N ASN A 133 21.30 7.58 2.74
CA ASN A 133 22.57 6.94 2.40
C ASN A 133 22.61 5.43 2.71
N THR A 134 21.61 4.90 3.41
CA THR A 134 21.47 3.45 3.61
C THR A 134 21.00 2.74 2.34
N ASP A 135 21.27 1.44 2.22
CA ASP A 135 20.77 0.64 1.09
C ASP A 135 19.24 0.59 1.06
N GLU A 136 18.60 0.54 2.23
CA GLU A 136 17.14 0.56 2.32
C GLU A 136 16.56 1.91 1.89
N GLY A 137 17.14 3.02 2.34
CA GLY A 137 16.71 4.36 1.94
C GLY A 137 16.86 4.59 0.44
N ARG A 138 18.00 4.20 -0.14
CA ARG A 138 18.23 4.26 -1.60
C ARG A 138 17.24 3.39 -2.36
N LYS A 139 16.95 2.18 -1.86
CA LYS A 139 15.95 1.29 -2.47
C LYS A 139 14.54 1.88 -2.40
N ARG A 140 14.17 2.53 -1.28
CA ARG A 140 12.87 3.22 -1.15
C ARG A 140 12.77 4.40 -2.11
N LEU A 141 13.78 5.26 -2.20
CA LEU A 141 13.79 6.38 -3.14
C LEU A 141 13.67 5.87 -4.58
N LYS A 142 14.48 4.88 -4.96
CA LYS A 142 14.43 4.28 -6.30
C LYS A 142 13.03 3.79 -6.63
N LYS A 143 12.36 3.08 -5.71
CA LYS A 143 10.98 2.60 -5.91
C LYS A 143 9.98 3.74 -6.10
N SER A 144 10.09 4.82 -5.33
CA SER A 144 9.21 5.98 -5.49
C SER A 144 9.38 6.64 -6.86
N ILE A 145 10.63 6.74 -7.34
CA ILE A 145 10.95 7.26 -8.68
C ILE A 145 10.46 6.30 -9.78
N ASP A 146 10.71 4.99 -9.64
CA ASP A 146 10.23 3.98 -10.59
C ASP A 146 8.70 4.00 -10.69
N PHE A 147 7.99 4.12 -9.56
CA PHE A 147 6.54 4.26 -9.51
C PHE A 147 6.09 5.52 -10.28
N TYR A 148 6.75 6.65 -10.05
CA TYR A 148 6.45 7.90 -10.75
C TYR A 148 6.59 7.75 -12.29
N TYR A 149 7.68 7.15 -12.77
CA TYR A 149 7.89 6.96 -14.20
C TYR A 149 6.99 5.87 -14.83
N THR A 150 6.54 4.90 -14.04
CA THR A 150 5.73 3.78 -14.53
C THR A 150 4.24 4.08 -14.52
N GLU A 151 3.73 4.71 -13.47
CA GLU A 151 2.29 4.83 -13.20
C GLU A 151 1.69 6.16 -13.64
N PHE A 152 2.51 7.21 -13.77
CA PHE A 152 2.08 8.52 -14.26
C PHE A 152 2.17 8.58 -15.78
N THR A 153 1.26 9.30 -16.41
CA THR A 153 1.32 9.61 -17.85
C THR A 153 2.39 10.66 -18.14
N ILE A 154 2.79 10.79 -19.40
CA ILE A 154 3.76 11.83 -19.82
C ILE A 154 3.25 13.24 -19.45
N GLN A 155 1.96 13.51 -19.64
CA GLN A 155 1.37 14.81 -19.35
C GLN A 155 1.39 15.12 -17.85
N GLU A 156 1.03 14.15 -17.02
CA GLU A 156 1.10 14.28 -15.57
C GLU A 156 2.54 14.48 -15.09
N ARG A 157 3.51 13.80 -15.71
CA ARG A 157 4.92 14.00 -15.38
C ARG A 157 5.39 15.41 -15.71
N ASN A 158 5.17 15.87 -16.94
CA ASN A 158 5.55 17.22 -17.34
C ASN A 158 4.99 18.31 -16.40
N MET A 159 3.76 18.10 -15.91
CA MET A 159 3.13 19.00 -14.94
C MET A 159 3.75 18.91 -13.54
N LEU A 160 4.13 17.70 -13.09
CA LEU A 160 4.64 17.43 -11.74
C LEU A 160 6.16 17.48 -11.61
N ASP A 161 6.90 17.51 -12.72
CA ASP A 161 8.37 17.60 -12.75
C ASP A 161 8.91 18.73 -11.87
N PRO A 162 8.32 19.95 -11.85
CA PRO A 162 8.76 21.00 -10.92
C PRO A 162 8.72 20.57 -9.45
N LEU A 163 7.69 19.83 -9.04
CA LEU A 163 7.55 19.33 -7.68
C LEU A 163 8.57 18.25 -7.37
N VAL A 164 8.78 17.30 -8.29
CA VAL A 164 9.79 16.24 -8.14
C VAL A 164 11.19 16.85 -8.06
N ASN A 165 11.50 17.83 -8.91
CA ASN A 165 12.78 18.52 -8.91
C ASN A 165 13.04 19.28 -7.60
N GLU A 166 12.02 19.93 -7.03
CA GLU A 166 12.15 20.60 -5.73
C GLU A 166 12.45 19.59 -4.61
N ILE A 167 11.76 18.44 -4.59
CA ILE A 167 12.03 17.37 -3.63
C ILE A 167 13.47 16.86 -3.77
N MET A 168 13.92 16.57 -5.00
CA MET A 168 15.27 16.07 -5.25
C MET A 168 16.33 17.10 -4.88
N THR A 169 16.10 18.37 -5.16
CA THR A 169 16.98 19.48 -4.77
C THR A 169 17.06 19.58 -3.25
N GLY A 170 15.92 19.51 -2.56
CA GLY A 170 15.84 19.51 -1.11
C GLY A 170 16.63 18.36 -0.49
N LEU A 171 16.44 17.14 -0.99
CA LEU A 171 17.18 15.96 -0.52
C LEU A 171 18.70 16.08 -0.75
N ASN A 172 19.12 16.60 -1.90
CA ASN A 172 20.54 16.82 -2.21
C ASN A 172 21.19 17.93 -1.37
N SER A 173 20.38 18.81 -0.76
CA SER A 173 20.84 19.91 0.09
C SER A 173 21.01 19.53 1.57
N LEU A 174 20.70 18.28 1.95
CA LEU A 174 20.87 17.73 3.30
C LEU A 174 22.31 17.25 3.55
#